data_AF-A0A2D6P8D9-F1
#
_entry.id   AF-A0A2D6P8D9-F1
#
_cell.length_a   1.000
_cell.length_b   1.000
_cell.length_c   1.000
_cell.angle_alpha   90.00
_cell.angle_beta   90.00
_cell.angle_gamma   90.00
#
_symmetry.space_group_name_H-M   'P 1'
#
loop_
_entity.id
_entity.type
_entity.pdbx_description
1 polymer ?
#
loop_
_entity_poly.entity_id
_entity_poly.type
_entity_poly.pdbx_seq_one_letter_code
_entity_poly.pdbx_strand_id
1 'polypeptide(L)'
;MIQTATNKPKLSTSFGGTVEKEIPENVEWIDDAFYIKKTRFGLYTSILKEPLGQHFITGATEEGVIKVSRWHLMCLQDGSLEEYTRVVNSGVVGGKL
;
A
#
# COMPACT_ATOMS: atom_id res chain seq x y z
N MET A 1 20.37 -14.13 -19.14
CA MET A 1 20.23 -13.08 -18.12
C MET A 1 18.94 -12.32 -18.42
N ILE A 2 17.91 -12.48 -17.60
CA ILE A 2 16.70 -11.66 -17.70
C ILE A 2 17.11 -10.28 -17.20
N GLN A 3 17.08 -9.25 -18.06
CA GLN A 3 17.26 -7.87 -17.61
C GLN A 3 16.08 -7.54 -16.70
N THR A 4 16.29 -7.61 -15.38
CA THR A 4 15.35 -7.04 -14.42
C THR A 4 15.37 -5.54 -14.65
N ALA A 5 14.29 -4.99 -15.23
CA ALA A 5 14.15 -3.56 -15.38
C ALA A 5 14.30 -2.90 -14.00
N THR A 6 15.35 -2.12 -13.83
CA THR A 6 15.71 -1.37 -12.62
C THR A 6 14.77 -0.18 -12.43
N ASN A 7 13.47 -0.46 -12.29
CA ASN A 7 12.50 0.58 -12.00
C ASN A 7 12.50 0.82 -10.50
N LYS A 8 12.97 1.99 -10.08
CA LYS A 8 12.89 2.41 -8.68
C LYS A 8 11.44 2.33 -8.23
N PRO A 9 11.16 1.72 -7.06
CA PRO A 9 9.81 1.65 -6.56
C PRO A 9 9.25 3.07 -6.35
N LYS A 10 8.00 3.26 -6.74
CA LYS A 10 7.26 4.51 -6.56
C LYS A 10 6.01 4.23 -5.76
N LEU A 11 5.52 5.23 -5.04
CA LEU A 11 4.27 5.11 -4.29
C LEU A 11 3.11 4.58 -5.17
N SER A 12 3.03 5.05 -6.42
CA SER A 12 2.00 4.63 -7.38
C SER A 12 2.05 3.14 -7.77
N THR A 13 3.20 2.48 -7.60
CA THR A 13 3.35 1.04 -7.88
C THR A 13 2.85 0.16 -6.74
N SER A 14 2.52 0.77 -5.60
CA SER A 14 2.07 0.08 -4.38
C SER A 14 0.61 0.37 -4.04
N PHE A 15 -0.13 1.06 -4.92
CA PHE A 15 -1.54 1.33 -4.71
C PHE A 15 -2.38 0.06 -4.80
N GLY A 16 -3.36 -0.02 -3.90
CA GLY A 16 -4.47 -0.95 -4.05
C GLY A 16 -5.37 -0.57 -5.23
N GLY A 17 -6.27 -1.47 -5.61
CA GLY A 17 -7.15 -1.28 -6.77
C GLY A 17 -8.30 -0.27 -6.56
N THR A 18 -8.50 0.24 -5.35
CA THR A 18 -9.68 1.05 -4.99
C THR A 18 -9.29 2.37 -4.32
N VAL A 19 -10.12 3.39 -4.55
CA VAL A 19 -10.01 4.72 -3.92
C VAL A 19 -11.30 5.00 -3.17
N GLU A 20 -11.15 5.36 -1.90
CA GLU A 20 -12.23 5.79 -1.04
C GLU A 20 -12.62 7.24 -1.39
N LYS A 21 -13.89 7.45 -1.72
CA LYS A 21 -14.41 8.80 -2.06
C LYS A 21 -14.94 9.55 -0.84
N GLU A 22 -15.43 8.81 0.15
CA GLU A 22 -16.05 9.36 1.35
C GLU A 22 -15.18 9.02 2.55
N ILE A 23 -14.37 9.98 2.98
CA ILE A 23 -13.52 9.86 4.16
C ILE A 23 -14.23 10.59 5.30
N PRO A 24 -14.50 9.92 6.44
CA PRO A 24 -15.06 10.59 7.62
C PRO A 24 -14.11 11.70 8.10
N GLU A 25 -14.65 12.84 8.53
CA GLU A 25 -13.83 13.98 8.99
C GLU A 25 -13.06 13.70 10.29
N ASN A 26 -13.52 12.72 11.07
CA ASN A 26 -12.99 12.38 12.40
C ASN A 26 -12.05 11.17 12.41
N VAL A 27 -11.41 10.85 11.28
CA VAL A 27 -10.42 9.77 11.23
C VAL A 27 -9.13 10.15 11.94
N GLU A 28 -8.51 9.16 12.60
CA GLU A 28 -7.19 9.32 13.19
C GLU A 28 -6.12 9.14 12.11
N TRP A 29 -5.46 10.24 11.73
CA TRP A 29 -4.33 10.21 10.81
C TRP A 29 -3.06 9.81 11.53
N ILE A 30 -2.56 8.64 11.17
CA ILE A 30 -1.30 8.09 11.66
C ILE A 30 -0.17 8.74 10.87
N ASP A 31 0.76 9.37 11.60
CA ASP A 31 1.94 10.07 11.06
C ASP A 31 1.61 11.11 9.98
N ASP A 32 0.39 11.68 10.03
CA ASP A 32 -0.17 12.56 9.00
C ASP A 32 -0.20 11.97 7.58
N ALA A 33 -0.10 10.63 7.45
CA ALA A 33 0.12 9.97 6.16
C ALA A 33 -1.02 9.03 5.77
N PHE A 34 -1.61 8.29 6.72
CA PHE A 34 -2.68 7.34 6.45
C PHE A 34 -3.56 7.10 7.68
N TYR A 35 -4.75 6.54 7.49
CA TYR A 35 -5.59 6.02 8.58
C TYR A 35 -5.96 4.56 8.33
N ILE A 36 -6.49 3.88 9.35
CA ILE A 36 -6.94 2.49 9.24
C ILE A 36 -8.46 2.43 9.17
N LYS A 37 -8.96 1.69 8.18
CA LYS A 37 -10.37 1.34 8.04
C LYS A 37 -10.57 -0.16 8.27
N LYS A 38 -11.48 -0.51 9.16
CA LYS A 38 -11.97 -1.89 9.30
C LYS A 38 -13.03 -2.18 8.24
N THR A 39 -12.82 -3.23 7.47
CA THR A 39 -13.75 -3.70 6.44
C THR A 39 -14.81 -4.62 7.03
N ARG A 40 -15.92 -4.82 6.31
CA ARG A 40 -17.02 -5.71 6.71
C ARG A 40 -16.60 -7.16 6.98
N PHE A 41 -15.48 -7.59 6.40
CA PHE A 41 -14.97 -8.96 6.53
C PHE A 41 -13.95 -9.13 7.66
N GLY A 42 -13.81 -8.12 8.53
CA GLY A 42 -12.87 -8.16 9.65
C GLY A 42 -11.42 -7.90 9.26
N LEU A 43 -11.13 -7.58 7.99
CA LEU A 43 -9.82 -7.12 7.55
C LEU A 43 -9.64 -5.63 7.81
N TYR A 44 -8.39 -5.21 7.92
CA TYR A 44 -8.00 -3.81 8.10
C TYR A 44 -7.29 -3.34 6.84
N THR A 45 -7.59 -2.12 6.40
CA THR A 45 -6.96 -1.51 5.23
C THR A 45 -6.43 -0.13 5.61
N SER A 46 -5.18 0.17 5.26
CA SER A 46 -4.63 1.51 5.32
C SER A 46 -5.07 2.33 4.11
N ILE A 47 -5.48 3.57 4.37
CA ILE A 47 -5.96 4.53 3.38
C ILE A 47 -5.10 5.78 3.47
N LEU A 48 -4.49 6.16 2.36
CA LEU A 48 -3.54 7.27 2.29
C LEU A 48 -4.27 8.62 2.35
N LYS A 49 -3.59 9.59 2.96
CA LYS A 49 -3.93 11.01 2.90
C LYS A 49 -3.51 11.62 1.56
N GLU A 50 -2.39 11.14 1.01
CA GLU A 50 -1.84 11.60 -0.27
C GLU A 50 -1.32 10.39 -1.08
N PRO A 51 -1.96 10.06 -2.22
CA PRO A 51 -3.21 10.62 -2.74
C PRO A 51 -4.41 10.26 -1.85
N LEU A 52 -5.29 11.24 -1.64
CA LEU A 52 -6.40 11.14 -0.68
C LEU A 52 -7.34 9.98 -1.02
N GLY A 53 -7.56 9.12 -0.02
CA GLY A 53 -8.50 8.00 -0.13
C GLY A 53 -7.93 6.78 -0.82
N GLN A 54 -6.69 6.82 -1.30
CA GLN A 54 -6.09 5.68 -1.99
C GLN A 54 -5.86 4.52 -1.01
N HIS A 55 -6.43 3.35 -1.31
CA HIS A 55 -6.17 2.14 -0.54
C HIS A 55 -4.73 1.70 -0.78
N PHE A 56 -4.08 1.23 0.29
CA PHE A 56 -2.66 0.93 0.28
C PHE A 56 -2.38 -0.52 0.69
N ILE A 57 -2.45 -0.85 1.99
CA ILE A 57 -2.15 -2.19 2.50
C ILE A 57 -3.37 -2.75 3.22
N THR A 58 -3.75 -3.99 2.90
CA THR A 58 -4.80 -4.73 3.59
C THR A 58 -4.20 -5.92 4.36
N GLY A 59 -4.67 -6.16 5.58
CA GLY A 59 -4.20 -7.25 6.42
C GLY A 59 -5.24 -7.75 7.43
N ALA A 60 -4.91 -8.84 8.12
CA ALA A 60 -5.80 -9.48 9.08
C ALA A 60 -5.84 -8.77 10.44
N THR A 61 -4.80 -8.01 10.80
CA THR A 61 -4.69 -7.30 12.08
C THR A 61 -4.40 -5.82 11.86
N GLU A 62 -5.03 -4.98 12.67
CA GLU A 62 -4.84 -3.53 12.64
C GLU A 62 -3.38 -3.14 12.86
N GLU A 63 -2.78 -3.65 13.93
CA GLU A 63 -1.38 -3.39 14.28
C GLU A 63 -0.42 -3.83 13.17
N GLY A 64 -0.69 -4.97 12.53
CA GLY A 64 0.10 -5.45 11.40
C GLY A 64 0.06 -4.48 10.22
N VAL A 65 -1.14 -4.00 9.88
CA VAL A 65 -1.32 -3.03 8.79
C VAL A 65 -0.64 -1.70 9.11
N ILE A 66 -0.73 -1.20 10.34
CA ILE A 66 -0.05 0.04 10.76
C ILE A 66 1.46 -0.10 10.60
N LYS A 67 2.05 -1.17 11.17
CA LYS A 67 3.50 -1.40 11.13
C LYS A 67 4.03 -1.51 9.71
N VAL A 68 3.38 -2.31 8.87
CA VAL A 68 3.82 -2.53 7.49
C VAL A 68 3.60 -1.27 6.64
N SER A 69 2.48 -0.55 6.81
CA SER A 69 2.23 0.69 6.07
C SER A 69 3.27 1.77 6.39
N ARG A 70 3.57 1.96 7.69
CA ARG A 70 4.61 2.88 8.13
C ARG A 70 5.98 2.51 7.57
N TRP A 71 6.40 1.25 7.74
CA TRP A 71 7.68 0.77 7.23
C TRP A 71 7.81 0.97 5.71
N HIS A 72 6.78 0.60 4.95
CA HIS A 72 6.80 0.72 3.49
C HIS A 72 6.91 2.19 3.04
N LEU A 73 6.16 3.09 3.67
CA LEU A 73 6.23 4.52 3.37
C LEU A 73 7.60 5.12 3.72
N MET A 74 8.20 4.72 4.86
CA MET A 74 9.56 5.12 5.21
C MET A 74 10.57 4.65 4.16
N CYS A 75 10.50 3.37 3.76
CA CYS A 75 11.37 2.80 2.73
C CYS A 75 11.19 3.46 1.34
N LEU A 76 10.02 4.03 1.04
CA LEU A 76 9.81 4.82 -0.16
C LEU A 76 10.41 6.23 -0.06
N GLN A 77 10.40 6.83 1.13
CA GLN A 77 10.97 8.17 1.36
C GLN A 77 12.50 8.17 1.32
N ASP A 78 13.13 7.16 1.93
CA ASP A 78 14.59 7.01 1.94
C ASP A 78 15.15 6.33 0.67
N GLY A 79 14.28 5.74 -0.14
CA GLY A 79 14.65 5.02 -1.36
C GLY A 79 15.22 3.62 -1.12
N SER A 80 15.11 3.06 0.08
CA SER A 80 15.65 1.75 0.48
C SER A 80 14.75 0.56 0.15
N LEU A 81 13.52 0.78 -0.34
CA LEU A 81 12.56 -0.32 -0.54
C LEU A 81 13.09 -1.43 -1.48
N GLU A 82 13.95 -1.09 -2.43
CA GLU A 82 14.59 -2.05 -3.34
C GLU A 82 15.64 -2.95 -2.67
N GLU A 83 16.13 -2.57 -1.48
CA GLU A 83 17.06 -3.40 -0.70
C GLU A 83 16.33 -4.58 -0.03
N TYR A 84 15.03 -4.41 0.25
CA TYR A 84 14.20 -5.38 0.96
C TYR A 84 13.22 -6.14 0.04
N THR A 85 13.07 -5.71 -1.20
CA THR A 85 12.07 -6.26 -2.13
C THR A 85 12.72 -6.66 -3.46
N ARG A 86 12.18 -7.70 -4.10
CA ARG A 86 12.60 -8.11 -5.44
C ARG A 86 11.43 -8.65 -6.23
N VAL A 87 11.41 -8.37 -7.53
CA VAL A 87 10.48 -9.01 -8.46
C VAL A 87 11.00 -10.41 -8.78
N VAL A 88 10.29 -11.44 -8.31
CA VAL A 88 10.68 -12.85 -8.52
C VAL A 88 10.11 -13.40 -9.83
N ASN A 89 8.91 -12.96 -10.23
CA ASN A 89 8.24 -13.41 -11.44
C ASN A 89 7.24 -12.35 -11.94
N SER A 90 6.89 -12.40 -13.23
CA SER A 90 5.84 -11.60 -13.86
C SER A 90 4.73 -12.55 -14.36
N GLY A 91 3.62 -12.61 -13.63
CA GLY A 91 2.43 -13.37 -14.03
C GLY A 91 1.44 -12.49 -14.80
N VAL A 92 1.20 -12.80 -16.08
CA VAL A 92 0.17 -12.14 -16.90
C VAL A 92 -0.97 -13.12 -17.14
N VAL A 93 -2.19 -12.76 -16.76
CA VAL A 93 -3.40 -13.55 -17.04
C VAL A 93 -4.16 -12.93 -18.21
N GLY A 94 -4.28 -13.67 -19.32
CA GLY A 94 -4.92 -13.22 -20.56
C GLY A 94 -6.42 -13.51 -20.65
N GLY A 95 -7.04 -14.06 -19.60
CA GLY A 95 -8.43 -14.50 -19.60
C GLY A 95 -9.31 -13.68 -18.67
N LYS A 96 -10.49 -13.30 -19.14
CA LYS A 96 -11.57 -12.71 -18.35
C LYS A 96 -11.97 -13.69 -17.24
N LEU A 97 -11.77 -13.30 -15.98
CA LEU A 97 -12.33 -13.97 -14.79
C LEU A 97 -13.85 -13.78 -14.74
#